data_AF-A0A4R0UL83-F1
#
_entry.id   AF-A0A4R0UL83-F1
#
_cell.length_a   1.000
_cell.length_b   1.000
_cell.length_c   1.000
_cell.angle_alpha   90.00
_cell.angle_beta   90.00
_cell.angle_gamma   90.00
#
_symmetry.space_group_name_H-M   'P 1'
#
loop_
_entity.id
_entity.type
_entity.pdbx_description
1 polymer ?
#
loop_
_entity_poly.entity_id
_entity_poly.type
_entity_poly.pdbx_seq_one_letter_code
_entity_poly.pdbx_strand_id
1 'polypeptide(L)'
;MNDEQLLAQLRNEVSVPSGDDERLAAKLAAAKAYVASAVGAASIKDEVLADCIVSCAADLYNSRDARLGVMSVGDGTLEPFRVSSDPLRSVWPKLNAAGILTGSVVIA
;
A
#
# COMPACT_ATOMS: atom_id res chain seq x y z
N MET A 1 -3.89 -16.27 5.20
CA MET A 1 -3.77 -15.33 6.35
C MET A 1 -5.12 -14.63 6.54
N ASN A 2 -5.57 -14.45 7.79
CA ASN A 2 -6.89 -13.88 8.08
C ASN A 2 -6.83 -12.35 8.24
N ASP A 3 -8.00 -11.69 8.17
CA ASP A 3 -8.14 -10.22 8.18
C ASP A 3 -7.55 -9.57 9.43
N GLU A 4 -7.74 -10.17 10.60
CA GLU A 4 -7.18 -9.67 11.86
C GLU A 4 -5.64 -9.68 11.85
N GLN A 5 -5.03 -10.70 11.24
CA GLN A 5 -3.57 -10.80 11.15
C GLN A 5 -3.01 -9.74 10.20
N LEU A 6 -3.69 -9.50 9.06
CA LEU A 6 -3.33 -8.44 8.12
C LEU A 6 -3.47 -7.05 8.74
N LEU A 7 -4.52 -6.81 9.53
CA LEU A 7 -4.74 -5.54 10.21
C LEU A 7 -3.66 -5.29 11.27
N ALA A 8 -3.30 -6.31 12.05
CA ALA A 8 -2.20 -6.21 13.01
C ALA A 8 -0.84 -5.92 12.34
N GLN A 9 -0.55 -6.57 11.21
CA GLN A 9 0.67 -6.28 10.43
C GLN A 9 0.67 -4.87 9.87
N LEU A 10 -0.44 -4.44 9.26
CA LEU A 10 -0.59 -3.08 8.75
C LEU A 10 -0.36 -2.06 9.86
N ARG A 11 -0.93 -2.29 11.04
CA ARG A 11 -0.77 -1.40 12.19
C ARG A 11 0.69 -1.29 12.65
N ASN A 12 1.43 -2.40 12.66
CA ASN A 12 2.86 -2.40 12.94
C ASN A 12 3.64 -1.62 11.85
N GLU A 13 3.28 -1.81 10.59
CA GLU A 13 3.92 -1.16 9.43
C GLU A 13 3.78 0.37 9.47
N VAL A 14 2.58 0.88 9.79
CA VAL A 14 2.34 2.34 9.86
C VAL A 14 2.67 2.96 11.23
N SER A 15 3.05 2.16 12.23
CA SER A 15 3.41 2.64 13.58
C SER A 15 2.35 3.55 14.25
N VAL A 16 1.06 3.25 14.06
CA VAL A 16 -0.05 4.11 14.51
C VAL A 16 -0.50 3.73 15.95
N PRO A 17 -0.68 4.72 16.86
CA PRO A 17 -1.23 4.47 18.19
C PRO A 17 -2.71 4.01 18.14
N SER A 18 -3.17 3.38 19.22
CA SER A 18 -4.55 2.87 19.32
C SER A 18 -5.60 3.94 19.02
N GLY A 19 -6.56 3.64 18.15
CA GLY A 19 -7.69 4.53 17.84
C GLY A 19 -8.03 4.67 16.35
N ASP A 20 -7.14 4.24 15.45
CA ASP A 20 -7.32 4.39 13.99
C ASP A 20 -7.75 3.07 13.29
N ASP A 21 -8.20 2.08 14.05
CA ASP A 21 -8.47 0.72 13.57
C ASP A 21 -9.55 0.66 12.48
N GLU A 22 -10.62 1.47 12.59
CA GLU A 22 -11.66 1.56 11.56
C GLU A 22 -11.10 2.11 10.23
N ARG A 23 -10.20 3.10 10.33
CA ARG A 23 -9.51 3.66 9.17
C ARG A 23 -8.57 2.65 8.55
N LEU A 24 -7.80 1.92 9.35
CA LEU A 24 -6.91 0.85 8.88
C LEU A 24 -7.70 -0.27 8.18
N ALA A 25 -8.83 -0.68 8.76
CA ALA A 25 -9.72 -1.66 8.16
C ALA A 25 -10.26 -1.21 6.78
N ALA A 26 -10.68 0.06 6.65
CA ALA A 26 -11.13 0.62 5.39
C ALA A 26 -10.02 0.64 4.32
N LYS A 27 -8.77 0.97 4.70
CA LYS A 27 -7.62 0.92 3.79
C LYS A 27 -7.25 -0.50 3.40
N LEU A 28 -7.33 -1.44 4.33
CA LEU A 28 -7.09 -2.86 4.07
C LEU A 28 -8.11 -3.43 3.08
N ALA A 29 -9.40 -3.09 3.23
CA ALA A 29 -10.44 -3.50 2.29
C ALA A 29 -10.20 -2.95 0.87
N ALA A 30 -9.82 -1.67 0.74
CA ALA A 30 -9.47 -1.08 -0.55
C ALA A 30 -8.24 -1.74 -1.17
N ALA A 31 -7.18 -1.97 -0.38
CA ALA A 31 -5.96 -2.61 -0.83
C ALA A 31 -6.22 -4.03 -1.37
N LYS A 32 -7.05 -4.83 -0.68
CA LYS A 32 -7.46 -6.14 -1.16
C LYS A 32 -8.11 -6.07 -2.54
N ALA A 33 -9.01 -5.12 -2.76
CA ALA A 33 -9.68 -4.97 -4.06
C ALA A 33 -8.69 -4.60 -5.18
N TYR A 34 -7.76 -3.67 -4.93
CA TYR A 34 -6.74 -3.29 -5.90
C TYR A 34 -5.77 -4.45 -6.20
N VAL A 35 -5.26 -5.12 -5.17
CA VAL A 35 -4.32 -6.24 -5.34
C VAL A 35 -4.99 -7.43 -6.02
N ALA A 36 -6.25 -7.74 -5.68
CA ALA A 36 -7.00 -8.80 -6.36
C ALA A 36 -7.20 -8.47 -7.86
N SER A 37 -7.55 -7.23 -8.18
CA SER A 37 -7.67 -6.78 -9.57
C SER A 37 -6.33 -6.83 -10.32
N ALA A 38 -5.22 -6.57 -9.63
CA ALA A 38 -3.88 -6.63 -10.20
C ALA A 38 -3.45 -8.07 -10.48
N VAL A 39 -3.58 -8.96 -9.49
CA VAL A 39 -3.20 -10.38 -9.61
C VAL A 39 -4.05 -11.10 -10.65
N GLY A 40 -5.33 -10.74 -10.76
CA GLY A 40 -6.26 -11.34 -11.72
C GLY A 40 -6.36 -12.85 -11.52
N ALA A 41 -6.09 -13.63 -12.58
CA ALA A 41 -6.12 -15.10 -12.55
C ALA A 41 -4.75 -15.74 -12.26
N ALA A 42 -3.71 -14.94 -11.98
CA ALA A 42 -2.37 -15.48 -11.73
C ALA A 42 -2.30 -16.22 -10.39
N SER A 43 -1.51 -17.30 -10.37
CA SER A 43 -1.21 -18.02 -9.13
C SER A 43 -0.07 -17.31 -8.39
N ILE A 44 -0.29 -16.96 -7.14
CA ILE A 44 0.67 -16.30 -6.26
C ILE A 44 0.71 -17.02 -4.92
N LYS A 45 1.87 -17.03 -4.25
CA LYS A 45 1.96 -17.53 -2.88
C LYS A 45 1.21 -16.61 -1.93
N ASP A 46 0.52 -17.19 -0.96
CA ASP A 46 -0.27 -16.46 0.03
C ASP A 46 0.55 -15.43 0.81
N GLU A 47 1.83 -15.74 1.10
CA GLU A 47 2.72 -14.81 1.81
C GLU A 47 3.02 -13.57 0.98
N VAL A 48 3.21 -13.72 -0.34
CA VAL A 48 3.48 -12.60 -1.24
C VAL A 48 2.21 -11.77 -1.46
N LEU A 49 1.05 -12.44 -1.57
CA LEU A 49 -0.23 -11.75 -1.67
C LEU A 49 -0.50 -10.89 -0.42
N ALA A 50 -0.26 -11.46 0.76
CA ALA A 50 -0.39 -10.73 2.03
C ALA A 50 0.53 -9.51 2.08
N ASP A 51 1.81 -9.68 1.73
CA ASP A 51 2.79 -8.60 1.70
C ASP A 51 2.42 -7.48 0.70
N CYS A 52 1.84 -7.83 -0.44
CA CYS A 52 1.29 -6.86 -1.40
C CYS A 52 0.11 -6.07 -0.81
N ILE A 53 -0.82 -6.76 -0.15
CA ILE A 53 -2.00 -6.13 0.48
C ILE A 53 -1.58 -5.17 1.59
N VAL A 54 -0.68 -5.58 2.48
CA VAL A 54 -0.22 -4.76 3.60
C VAL A 54 0.49 -3.51 3.10
N SER A 55 1.42 -3.62 2.14
CA SER A 55 2.10 -2.45 1.58
C SER A 55 1.17 -1.51 0.83
N CYS A 56 0.22 -2.03 0.04
CA CYS A 56 -0.79 -1.19 -0.62
C CYS A 56 -1.65 -0.43 0.41
N ALA A 57 -2.07 -1.11 1.48
CA ALA A 57 -2.86 -0.48 2.53
C ALA A 57 -2.07 0.62 3.27
N ALA A 58 -0.78 0.39 3.55
CA ALA A 58 0.11 1.38 4.16
C ALA A 58 0.29 2.60 3.24
N ASP A 59 0.49 2.38 1.94
CA ASP A 59 0.59 3.45 0.96
C ASP A 59 -0.69 4.28 0.86
N LEU A 60 -1.86 3.65 0.89
CA LEU A 60 -3.15 4.33 0.89
C LEU A 60 -3.42 5.11 2.18
N TYR A 61 -2.89 4.64 3.30
CA TYR A 61 -2.98 5.32 4.59
C TYR A 61 -2.09 6.58 4.60
N ASN A 62 -0.83 6.44 4.20
CA ASN A 62 0.18 7.50 4.18
C ASN A 62 -0.11 8.56 3.10
N SER A 63 -0.63 8.14 1.94
CA SER A 63 -1.00 9.08 0.87
C SER A 63 -2.09 10.06 1.29
N ARG A 64 -2.99 9.66 2.19
CA ARG A 64 -3.99 10.57 2.75
C ARG A 64 -3.36 11.55 3.73
N ASP A 65 -2.42 11.09 4.54
CA ASP A 65 -1.71 11.93 5.51
C ASP A 65 -0.87 13.02 4.81
N ALA A 66 -0.16 12.63 3.75
CA ALA A 66 0.58 13.56 2.90
C ALA A 66 -0.33 14.57 2.17
N ARG A 67 -1.55 14.19 1.77
CA ARG A 67 -2.56 15.12 1.22
C ARG A 67 -3.12 16.09 2.26
N LEU A 68 -3.07 15.74 3.54
CA LEU A 68 -3.52 16.58 4.66
C LEU A 68 -2.40 17.47 5.22
N GLY A 69 -1.21 17.44 4.62
CA GLY A 69 -0.17 18.46 4.85
C GLY A 69 0.80 18.13 5.98
N VAL A 70 1.15 16.86 6.22
CA VAL A 70 2.34 16.54 7.03
C VAL A 70 3.59 16.98 6.26
N MET A 71 3.94 18.25 6.47
CA MET A 71 5.11 18.93 5.93
C MET A 71 6.28 18.67 6.89
N SER A 72 7.37 18.09 6.40
CA SER A 72 8.63 18.05 7.17
C SER A 72 9.13 19.50 7.33
N VAL A 73 9.13 20.02 8.55
CA VAL A 73 9.64 21.35 8.89
C VAL A 73 11.11 21.19 9.29
N GLY A 74 11.99 21.00 8.31
CA GLY A 74 13.41 20.76 8.54
C GLY A 74 14.33 21.91 8.10
N ASP A 75 14.15 22.46 6.89
CA ASP A 75 15.21 23.24 6.23
C ASP A 75 14.75 24.48 5.44
N GLY A 76 13.47 24.87 5.53
CA GLY A 76 12.99 26.10 4.89
C GLY A 76 12.86 26.05 3.36
N THR A 77 13.16 24.91 2.73
CA THR A 77 12.84 24.65 1.32
C THR A 77 11.69 23.66 1.23
N LEU A 78 10.51 24.16 0.87
CA LEU A 78 9.32 23.36 0.66
C LEU A 78 9.37 22.68 -0.70
N GLU A 79 10.03 21.54 -0.78
CA GLU A 79 9.88 20.64 -1.93
C GLU A 79 8.62 19.78 -1.70
N PRO A 80 7.55 19.94 -2.50
CA PRO A 80 6.36 19.13 -2.33
C PRO A 80 6.72 17.67 -2.61
N PHE A 81 6.56 16.80 -1.60
CA PHE A 81 6.69 15.36 -1.79
C PHE A 81 5.64 14.94 -2.82
N ARG A 82 6.07 14.59 -4.04
CA ARG A 82 5.19 14.05 -5.08
C ARG A 82 4.74 12.67 -4.64
N VAL A 83 3.62 12.60 -3.92
CA VAL A 83 2.96 11.34 -3.61
C VAL A 83 2.49 10.75 -4.93
N SER A 84 3.00 9.56 -5.28
CA SER A 84 2.52 8.84 -6.47
C SER A 84 1.00 8.67 -6.38
N SER A 85 0.30 9.01 -7.46
CA SER A 85 -1.15 8.79 -7.57
C SER A 85 -1.50 7.32 -7.79
N ASP A 86 -0.52 6.47 -8.13
CA ASP A 86 -0.71 5.04 -8.34
C ASP A 86 -0.86 4.31 -6.98
N PRO A 87 -2.04 3.73 -6.67
CA PRO A 87 -2.28 3.00 -5.43
C PRO A 87 -1.47 1.70 -5.32
N LEU A 88 -0.90 1.21 -6.42
CA LEU A 88 -0.18 -0.07 -6.50
C LEU A 88 1.33 0.11 -6.71
N ARG A 89 1.86 1.33 -6.54
CA ARG A 89 3.28 1.64 -6.74
C ARG A 89 4.24 0.69 -6.01
N SER A 90 3.90 0.30 -4.78
CA SER A 90 4.72 -0.61 -3.95
C SER A 90 4.48 -2.09 -4.27
N VAL A 91 3.39 -2.40 -4.97
CA VAL A 91 2.94 -3.76 -5.29
C VAL A 91 3.57 -4.25 -6.57
N TRP A 92 3.75 -3.39 -7.58
CA TRP A 92 4.31 -3.79 -8.88
C TRP A 92 5.67 -4.48 -8.79
N PRO A 93 6.66 -3.97 -8.02
CA PRO A 93 7.95 -4.65 -7.90
C PRO A 93 7.82 -6.05 -7.28
N LYS A 94 6.88 -6.22 -6.34
CA LYS A 94 6.63 -7.49 -5.63
C LYS A 94 5.97 -8.52 -6.54
N LEU A 95 4.95 -8.11 -7.30
CA LEU A 95 4.30 -8.97 -8.29
C LEU A 95 5.28 -9.38 -9.39
N ASN A 96 6.11 -8.45 -9.88
CA ASN A 96 7.14 -8.76 -10.86
C ASN A 96 8.17 -9.77 -10.33
N ALA A 97 8.64 -9.61 -9.08
CA ALA A 97 9.52 -10.58 -8.44
C ALA A 97 8.88 -11.97 -8.25
N ALA A 98 7.55 -12.02 -8.14
CA ALA A 98 6.77 -13.26 -8.09
C ALA A 98 6.48 -13.87 -9.48
N GLY A 99 6.96 -13.25 -10.57
CA GLY A 99 6.73 -13.69 -11.94
C GLY A 99 5.38 -13.24 -12.53
N ILE A 100 4.70 -12.31 -11.87
CA ILE A 100 3.40 -11.76 -12.29
C ILE A 100 3.63 -10.40 -12.94
N LEU A 101 3.71 -10.40 -14.27
CA LEU A 101 3.78 -9.18 -15.08
C LEU A 101 2.43 -8.48 -15.05
N THR A 102 2.29 -7.50 -14.16
CA THR A 102 1.08 -6.70 -13.99
C THR A 102 1.44 -5.23 -14.06
N GLY A 103 0.61 -4.47 -14.77
CA GLY A 103 0.95 -3.14 -15.26
C GLY A 103 1.52 -3.22 -16.68
N SER A 104 0.85 -2.56 -17.62
CA SER A 104 1.41 -2.29 -18.94
C SER A 104 2.81 -1.73 -18.75
N VAL A 105 3.82 -2.39 -19.31
CA VAL A 105 5.15 -1.82 -19.46
C VAL A 105 4.95 -0.51 -20.21
N VAL A 106 4.91 0.63 -19.51
CA VAL A 106 5.19 1.91 -20.15
C VAL A 106 6.68 1.88 -20.37
N ILE A 107 7.07 1.36 -21.52
CA ILE A 107 8.38 1.61 -22.10
C ILE A 107 8.44 3.12 -22.28
N ALA A 108 9.25 3.79 -21.46
CA ALA A 108 9.70 5.16 -21.72
C ALA A 108 10.98 5.09 -22.56
#